data_AF-A0A3A8PCC3-F1
#
_entry.id   AF-A0A3A8PCC3-F1
#
_cell.length_a   1.000
_cell.length_b   1.000
_cell.length_c   1.000
_cell.angle_alpha   90.00
_cell.angle_beta   90.00
_cell.angle_gamma   90.00
#
_symmetry.space_group_name_H-M   'P 1'
#
loop_
_entity.id
_entity.type
_entity.pdbx_description
1 polymer ?
#
loop_
_entity_poly.entity_id
_entity_poly.type
_entity_poly.pdbx_seq_one_letter_code
_entity_poly.pdbx_strand_id
1 'polypeptide(L)'
;MANPISFDRDFGYLLPFMDKVASAASELPDASARQELVQLMAEEKLRWERIRSLLQGAPGRGASAASSREAARLPTDAPPLARVSADGVNRVARREAGFTVGSLKNSR
;
A
#
# COMPACT_ATOMS: atom_id res chain seq x y z
N MET A 1 -2.22 0.79 -19.54
CA MET A 1 -3.46 0.54 -18.78
C MET A 1 -3.43 -0.90 -18.30
N ALA A 2 -3.52 -1.14 -17.00
CA ALA A 2 -3.65 -2.49 -16.46
C ALA A 2 -4.92 -3.13 -17.04
N ASN A 3 -4.84 -4.34 -17.58
CA ASN A 3 -6.02 -5.04 -18.09
C ASN A 3 -6.90 -5.46 -16.91
N PRO A 4 -8.08 -4.84 -16.68
CA PRO A 4 -8.89 -5.10 -15.50
C PRO A 4 -9.42 -6.55 -15.45
N ILE A 5 -9.52 -7.21 -16.61
CA ILE A 5 -10.03 -8.58 -16.74
C ILE A 5 -9.00 -9.62 -16.25
N SER A 6 -7.70 -9.34 -16.35
CA SER A 6 -6.67 -10.30 -15.94
C SER A 6 -6.65 -10.48 -14.42
N PHE A 7 -6.75 -9.38 -13.67
CA PHE A 7 -6.68 -9.42 -12.21
C PHE A 7 -7.89 -10.12 -11.58
N ASP A 8 -9.08 -10.02 -12.16
CA ASP A 8 -10.27 -10.68 -11.63
C ASP A 8 -10.10 -12.22 -11.62
N ARG A 9 -9.42 -12.76 -12.64
CA ARG A 9 -9.03 -14.17 -12.69
C ARG A 9 -8.02 -14.51 -11.57
N ASP A 10 -7.02 -13.67 -11.35
CA ASP A 10 -6.01 -13.88 -10.31
C ASP A 10 -6.62 -13.81 -8.90
N PHE A 11 -7.57 -12.90 -8.66
CA PHE A 11 -8.36 -12.86 -7.43
C PHE A 11 -9.19 -14.13 -7.24
N GLY A 12 -9.68 -14.73 -8.33
CA GLY A 12 -10.33 -16.03 -8.32
C GLY A 12 -9.45 -17.18 -7.84
N TYR A 13 -8.13 -17.10 -8.03
CA TYR A 13 -7.17 -18.09 -7.50
C TYR A 13 -6.65 -17.75 -6.10
N LEU A 14 -6.52 -16.46 -5.80
CA LEU A 14 -6.01 -15.99 -4.52
C LEU A 14 -6.94 -16.35 -3.37
N LEU A 15 -8.25 -16.15 -3.50
CA LEU A 15 -9.20 -16.42 -2.42
C LEU A 15 -9.19 -17.91 -1.97
N PRO A 16 -9.31 -18.90 -2.89
CA PRO A 16 -9.17 -20.31 -2.52
C PRO A 16 -7.81 -20.65 -1.92
N PHE A 17 -6.74 -19.98 -2.36
CA PHE A 17 -5.41 -20.17 -1.77
C PHE A 17 -5.36 -19.68 -0.32
N MET A 18 -5.92 -18.50 -0.03
CA MET A 18 -6.00 -17.98 1.34
C MET A 18 -6.85 -18.87 2.24
N ASP A 19 -7.93 -19.45 1.71
CA ASP A 19 -8.74 -20.42 2.46
C ASP A 19 -7.96 -21.71 2.75
N LYS A 20 -7.16 -22.21 1.79
CA LYS A 20 -6.25 -23.34 2.04
C LYS A 20 -5.21 -23.03 3.12
N VAL A 21 -4.65 -21.82 3.13
CA VAL A 21 -3.71 -21.39 4.17
C VAL A 21 -4.40 -21.34 5.54
N ALA A 22 -5.63 -20.84 5.61
CA ALA A 22 -6.42 -20.85 6.85
C ALA A 22 -6.80 -22.27 7.31
N SER A 23 -7.08 -23.19 6.38
CA SER A 23 -7.27 -24.61 6.71
C SER A 23 -6.00 -25.26 7.26
N ALA A 24 -4.86 -25.06 6.59
CA ALA A 24 -3.56 -25.54 7.07
C ALA A 24 -3.17 -24.92 8.42
N ALA A 25 -3.60 -23.68 8.68
CA ALA A 25 -3.43 -23.05 9.97
C ALA A 25 -4.09 -23.86 11.10
N SER A 26 -5.23 -24.51 10.83
CA SER A 26 -5.94 -25.29 11.84
C SER A 26 -5.20 -26.58 12.23
N GLU A 27 -4.31 -27.06 11.37
CA GLU A 27 -3.51 -28.29 11.58
C GLU A 27 -2.18 -28.02 12.30
N LEU A 28 -1.79 -26.75 12.50
CA LEU A 28 -0.57 -26.40 13.21
C LEU A 28 -0.65 -26.87 14.68
N PRO A 29 0.41 -27.50 15.22
CA PRO A 29 0.42 -27.98 16.61
C PRO A 29 0.46 -26.82 17.62
N ASP A 30 1.17 -25.73 17.31
CA ASP A 30 1.33 -24.59 18.21
C ASP A 30 0.11 -23.64 18.19
N ALA A 31 -0.52 -23.46 19.36
CA ALA A 31 -1.70 -22.64 19.51
C ALA A 31 -1.46 -21.14 19.25
N SER A 32 -0.27 -20.65 19.58
CA SER A 32 0.09 -19.24 19.40
C SER A 32 0.26 -18.93 17.91
N ALA A 33 1.02 -19.74 17.18
CA ALA A 33 1.17 -19.63 15.74
C ALA A 33 -0.16 -19.74 14.99
N ARG A 34 -1.10 -20.59 15.45
CA ARG A 34 -2.46 -20.65 14.89
C ARG A 34 -3.19 -19.32 14.99
N GLN A 35 -3.21 -18.73 16.19
CA GLN A 35 -3.92 -17.47 16.41
C GLN A 35 -3.29 -16.33 15.60
N GLU A 36 -1.96 -16.26 15.57
CA GLU A 36 -1.24 -15.28 14.76
C GLU A 36 -1.55 -15.44 13.27
N LEU A 37 -1.53 -16.67 12.75
CA LEU A 37 -1.82 -16.93 11.34
C LEU A 37 -3.27 -16.60 10.98
N VAL A 38 -4.23 -16.87 11.87
CA VAL A 38 -5.64 -16.48 11.67
C VAL A 38 -5.79 -14.96 11.61
N GLN A 39 -5.11 -14.23 12.49
CA GLN A 39 -5.13 -12.77 12.50
C GLN A 39 -4.51 -12.19 11.22
N LEU A 40 -3.35 -12.71 10.82
CA LEU A 40 -2.68 -12.32 9.58
C LEU A 40 -3.56 -12.59 8.36
N MET A 41 -4.23 -13.75 8.28
CA MET A 41 -5.13 -14.06 7.17
C MET A 41 -6.35 -13.16 7.12
N ALA A 42 -6.92 -12.77 8.28
CA ALA A 42 -8.04 -11.84 8.33
C ALA A 42 -7.66 -10.45 7.82
N GLU A 43 -6.49 -9.93 8.23
CA GLU A 43 -5.98 -8.66 7.75
C GLU A 43 -5.64 -8.69 6.26
N GLU A 44 -5.01 -9.77 5.80
CA GLU A 44 -4.60 -9.92 4.42
C GLU A 44 -5.81 -9.95 3.48
N LYS A 45 -6.91 -10.62 3.87
CA LYS A 45 -8.17 -10.61 3.11
C LYS A 45 -8.71 -9.19 2.93
N LEU A 46 -8.70 -8.37 3.99
CA LEU A 46 -9.12 -6.98 3.93
C LEU A 46 -8.20 -6.12 3.04
N ARG A 47 -6.88 -6.37 3.09
CA ARG A 47 -5.92 -5.66 2.22
C ARG A 47 -6.15 -6.00 0.75
N TRP A 48 -6.37 -7.27 0.41
CA TRP A 48 -6.63 -7.68 -0.97
C TRP A 48 -7.98 -7.18 -1.50
N GLU A 49 -9.04 -7.17 -0.70
CA GLU A 49 -10.32 -6.53 -1.08
C GLU A 49 -10.15 -5.03 -1.37
N ARG A 50 -9.31 -4.34 -0.59
CA ARG A 50 -8.99 -2.94 -0.85
C ARG A 50 -8.21 -2.78 -2.15
N ILE A 51 -7.22 -3.63 -2.42
CA ILE A 51 -6.46 -3.62 -3.67
C ILE A 51 -7.38 -3.88 -4.86
N ARG A 52 -8.27 -4.89 -4.76
CA ARG A 52 -9.28 -5.19 -5.78
C ARG A 52 -10.15 -3.98 -6.06
N SER A 53 -10.68 -3.33 -5.02
CA SER A 53 -11.49 -2.13 -5.14
C SER A 53 -10.74 -1.00 -5.85
N LEU A 54 -9.47 -0.77 -5.50
CA LEU A 54 -8.63 0.24 -6.14
C LEU A 54 -8.36 -0.07 -7.62
N LEU A 55 -8.10 -1.34 -7.96
CA LEU A 55 -7.93 -1.79 -9.34
C LEU A 55 -9.23 -1.68 -10.16
N GLN A 56 -10.39 -1.79 -9.53
CA GLN A 56 -11.70 -1.57 -10.13
C GLN A 56 -12.09 -0.07 -10.25
N GLY A 57 -11.22 0.85 -9.79
CA GLY A 57 -11.43 2.29 -9.92
C GLY A 57 -12.08 2.96 -8.71
N ALA A 58 -12.16 2.29 -7.55
CA ALA A 58 -12.58 2.94 -6.32
C ALA A 58 -11.62 4.09 -5.96
N PRO A 59 -12.13 5.21 -5.40
CA PRO A 59 -11.28 6.32 -5.00
C PRO A 59 -10.27 5.88 -3.94
N GLY A 60 -9.02 6.29 -4.15
CA GLY A 60 -7.97 6.19 -3.14
C GLY A 60 -8.41 6.87 -1.84
N ARG A 61 -7.92 6.40 -0.69
CA ARG A 61 -8.34 6.94 0.63
C ARG A 61 -7.95 8.42 0.82
N GLY A 62 -7.18 9.00 -0.11
CA GLY A 62 -6.86 10.42 -0.22
C GLY A 62 -7.32 11.09 -1.53
N ALA A 63 -8.15 10.44 -2.35
CA ALA A 63 -8.59 10.96 -3.65
C ALA A 63 -9.89 11.77 -3.59
N SER A 64 -10.21 12.37 -2.44
CA SER A 64 -11.39 13.23 -2.28
C SER A 64 -10.97 14.61 -1.80
N ALA A 65 -10.49 15.45 -2.72
CA ALA A 65 -10.59 16.91 -2.67
C ALA A 65 -10.10 17.62 -3.96
N ALA A 66 -10.04 16.95 -5.12
CA ALA A 66 -9.52 17.60 -6.32
C ALA A 66 -10.16 17.06 -7.61
N SER A 67 -11.48 17.08 -7.69
CA SER A 67 -12.18 17.04 -9.00
C SER A 67 -13.59 17.60 -8.87
N SER A 68 -13.65 18.92 -8.78
CA SER A 68 -14.79 19.70 -9.28
C SER A 68 -14.18 20.92 -9.95
N ARG A 69 -13.90 20.80 -11.26
CA ARG A 69 -13.68 21.95 -12.13
C ARG A 69 -15.05 22.59 -12.39
N GLU A 70 -15.19 23.87 -12.08
CA GLU A 70 -15.43 24.95 -13.05
C GLU A 70 -16.04 26.18 -12.35
N ALA A 71 -15.34 27.32 -12.44
CA ALA A 71 -15.83 28.70 -12.41
C ALA A 71 -16.85 29.18 -11.34
N ALA A 72 -16.35 29.88 -10.32
CA ALA A 72 -16.98 31.10 -9.82
C ALA A 72 -15.90 32.12 -9.46
N ARG A 73 -15.92 33.26 -10.14
CA ARG A 73 -14.96 34.36 -10.01
C ARG A 73 -15.33 35.27 -8.82
N LEU A 74 -14.32 35.56 -7.99
CA LEU A 74 -13.98 36.84 -7.31
C LEU A 74 -14.95 37.39 -6.22
N PRO A 75 -14.54 38.42 -5.46
CA PRO A 75 -13.34 38.56 -4.62
C PRO A 75 -13.72 38.99 -3.19
N THR A 76 -12.91 38.72 -2.16
CA THR A 76 -12.97 39.51 -0.90
C THR A 76 -11.65 39.43 -0.15
N ASP A 77 -11.05 40.61 -0.08
CA ASP A 77 -10.03 41.13 0.80
C ASP A 77 -9.98 40.47 2.20
N ALA A 78 -8.92 39.71 2.48
CA ALA A 78 -8.57 39.29 3.83
C ALA A 78 -7.04 39.13 3.94
N PRO A 79 -6.40 39.69 4.99
CA PRO A 79 -4.95 39.79 5.10
C PRO A 79 -4.29 38.41 5.23
N PRO A 80 -3.07 38.21 4.67
CA PRO A 80 -2.41 36.93 4.69
C PRO A 80 -1.91 36.62 6.10
N LEU A 81 -2.61 35.74 6.82
CA LEU A 81 -2.03 35.08 8.00
C LEU A 81 -0.96 34.13 7.50
N ALA A 82 0.30 34.55 7.67
CA ALA A 82 1.50 33.79 7.41
C ALA A 82 1.43 32.43 8.14
N ARG A 83 1.06 31.39 7.40
CA ARG A 83 1.25 30.02 7.85
C ARG A 83 2.73 29.72 7.67
N VAL A 84 3.46 29.83 8.78
CA VAL A 84 4.81 29.28 8.94
C VAL A 84 4.80 27.85 8.42
N SER A 85 5.49 27.65 7.31
CA SER A 85 5.84 26.34 6.79
C SER A 85 6.74 25.65 7.81
N ALA A 86 6.16 24.78 8.63
CA ALA A 86 6.89 23.70 9.29
C ALA A 86 6.87 22.46 8.38
N ASP A 87 7.35 22.64 7.14
CA ASP A 87 7.74 21.53 6.27
C ASP A 87 9.16 21.13 6.70
N GLY A 88 9.27 20.11 7.55
CA GLY A 88 10.58 19.82 8.14
C GLY A 88 10.74 18.57 8.99
N VAL A 89 9.80 17.61 9.02
CA VAL A 89 9.99 16.40 9.83
C VAL A 89 9.57 15.11 9.12
N ASN A 90 10.00 14.91 7.87
CA ASN A 90 10.44 13.58 7.41
C ASN A 90 11.23 13.70 6.09
N ARG A 91 12.32 14.48 6.11
CA ARG A 91 13.33 14.30 5.07
C ARG A 91 14.09 13.04 5.45
N VAL A 92 13.66 11.91 4.89
CA VAL A 92 14.36 10.63 4.94
C VAL A 92 15.84 10.93 4.73
N ALA A 93 16.65 10.70 5.77
CA ALA A 93 18.09 10.78 5.64
C ALA A 93 18.46 9.82 4.50
N ARG A 94 18.94 10.37 3.39
CA ARG A 94 19.60 9.59 2.35
C ARG A 94 20.83 9.00 3.04
N ARG A 95 20.72 7.76 3.52
CA ARG A 95 21.87 6.98 3.93
C ARG A 95 22.68 6.74 2.66
N GLU A 96 23.67 7.60 2.44
CA GLU A 96 24.84 7.23 1.68
C GLU A 96 25.55 6.10 2.44
N ALA A 97 25.09 4.87 2.23
CA ALA A 97 25.94 3.71 2.44
C ALA A 97 26.77 3.56 1.18
N GLY A 98 27.93 4.23 1.16
CA GLY A 98 28.99 3.89 0.23
C GLY A 98 29.43 2.45 0.50
N PHE A 99 28.79 1.49 -0.16
CA PHE A 99 29.27 0.12 -0.22
C PHE A 99 30.38 0.07 -1.26
N THR A 100 31.62 0.31 -0.82
CA THR A 100 32.82 0.00 -1.60
C THR A 100 32.93 -1.51 -1.74
N VAL A 101 32.34 -2.06 -2.81
CA VAL A 101 32.62 -3.43 -3.23
C VAL A 101 34.03 -3.44 -3.81
N GLY A 102 35.01 -3.90 -3.02
CA GLY A 102 36.35 -4.19 -3.50
C GLY A 102 36.29 -5.18 -4.65
N SER A 103 36.94 -4.85 -5.76
CA SER A 103 36.99 -5.70 -6.95
C SER A 103 37.75 -7.00 -6.62
N LEU A 104 37.06 -8.15 -6.67
CA LEU A 104 37.71 -9.46 -6.64
C LEU A 104 38.53 -9.62 -7.93
N LYS A 105 39.85 -9.45 -7.82
CA LYS A 105 40.75 -9.80 -8.91
C LYS A 105 41.07 -11.29 -8.84
N ASN A 106 40.66 -11.98 -9.89
CA ASN A 106 40.76 -13.41 -10.15
C ASN A 106 42.19 -13.96 -9.94
N SER A 107 42.30 -15.06 -9.19
CA SER A 107 43.52 -15.86 -9.09
C SER A 107 43.69 -16.69 -10.37
N ARG A 108 44.79 -16.47 -11.09
CA ARG A 108 45.50 -17.55 -11.79
C ARG A 108 46.94 -17.16 -12.07
#